data_AF-J3N1N3-F1
#
_entry.id   AF-J3N1N3-F1
#
_cell.length_a   1.000
_cell.length_b   1.000
_cell.length_c   1.000
_cell.angle_alpha   90.00
_cell.angle_beta   90.00
_cell.angle_gamma   90.00
#
_symmetry.space_group_name_H-M   'P 1'
#
loop_
_entity.id
_entity.type
_entity.pdbx_description
1 polymer ?
#
loop_
_entity_poly.entity_id
_entity_poly.type
_entity_poly.pdbx_seq_one_letter_code
_entity_poly.pdbx_strand_id
1 'polypeptide(L)'
;MANSVFGITDENGNFTIELPSWLHATPNLEKACAVKVIQLPLDSVCRLRHGPSSSHGIHLSSSEDGFRTYTTGWIQLQQHDTK
;
A
#
# COMPACT_ATOMS: atom_id res chain seq x y z
N MET A 1 3.08 9.97 -18.05
CA MET A 1 2.91 10.17 -16.60
C MET A 1 3.00 8.82 -15.92
N ALA A 2 3.78 8.69 -14.84
CA ALA A 2 3.83 7.45 -14.08
C ALA A 2 2.53 7.32 -13.25
N ASN A 3 1.86 6.17 -13.35
CA ASN A 3 0.63 5.81 -12.64
C ASN A 3 0.93 5.12 -11.29
N SER A 4 2.10 5.35 -10.73
CA SER A 4 2.58 4.71 -9.52
C SER A 4 3.41 5.69 -8.71
N VAL A 5 3.29 5.58 -7.40
CA VAL A 5 4.04 6.35 -6.41
C VAL A 5 4.61 5.36 -5.39
N PHE A 6 5.80 5.67 -4.88
CA PHE A 6 6.54 4.80 -3.97
C PHE A 6 6.72 5.47 -2.62
N GLY A 7 6.73 4.67 -1.56
CA GLY A 7 6.98 5.09 -0.19
C GLY A 7 7.76 4.01 0.55
N ILE A 8 8.36 4.40 1.68
CA ILE A 8 9.09 3.51 2.59
C ILE A 8 8.33 3.53 3.92
N THR A 9 8.24 2.37 4.58
CA THR A 9 7.64 2.27 5.91
C THR A 9 8.54 2.88 6.97
N ASP A 10 7.95 3.46 8.00
CA ASP A 10 8.64 3.91 9.20
C ASP A 10 9.04 2.74 10.11
N GLU A 11 9.63 3.06 11.26
CA GLU A 11 10.05 2.11 12.30
C GLU A 11 8.90 1.28 12.89
N ASN A 12 7.66 1.75 12.77
CA ASN A 12 6.45 1.06 13.23
C ASN A 12 5.77 0.26 12.11
N GLY A 13 6.32 0.27 10.89
CA GLY A 13 5.74 -0.38 9.72
C GLY A 13 4.63 0.42 9.03
N ASN A 14 4.40 1.68 9.41
CA ASN A 14 3.41 2.54 8.75
C ASN A 14 4.02 3.23 7.54
N PHE A 15 3.20 3.52 6.53
CA PHE A 15 3.59 4.33 5.40
C PHE A 15 2.52 5.38 5.12
N THR A 16 2.93 6.56 4.64
CA THR A 16 2.04 7.59 4.13
C THR A 16 2.52 7.99 2.75
N ILE A 17 1.62 8.05 1.80
CA ILE A 17 1.93 8.43 0.42
C ILE A 17 0.97 9.53 0.01
N GLU A 18 1.51 10.66 -0.42
CA GLU A 18 0.70 11.71 -1.04
C GLU A 18 0.34 11.28 -2.45
N LEU A 19 -0.97 11.25 -2.72
CA LEU A 19 -1.47 10.90 -4.03
C LEU A 19 -1.14 12.05 -5.01
N PRO A 20 -0.64 11.76 -6.22
CA PRO A 20 -0.49 12.77 -7.25
C PRO A 20 -1.83 13.48 -7.53
N SER A 21 -1.79 14.81 -7.70
CA SER A 21 -2.99 15.65 -7.84
C SER A 21 -3.95 15.18 -8.95
N TRP A 22 -3.43 14.65 -10.05
CA TRP A 22 -4.24 14.17 -11.18
C TRP A 22 -5.01 12.87 -10.86
N LEU A 23 -4.62 12.12 -9.81
CA LEU A 23 -5.34 10.96 -9.31
C LEU A 23 -6.41 11.33 -8.27
N HIS A 24 -6.41 12.57 -7.74
CA HIS A 24 -7.45 13.02 -6.79
C HIS A 24 -8.85 13.03 -7.40
N ALA A 25 -8.94 13.22 -8.71
CA ALA A 25 -10.20 13.25 -9.46
C ALA A 25 -10.65 11.85 -9.93
N THR A 26 -9.89 10.78 -9.66
CA THR A 26 -10.26 9.43 -10.10
C THR A 26 -11.49 8.95 -9.33
N PRO A 27 -12.61 8.66 -10.03
CA PRO A 27 -13.80 8.11 -9.39
C PRO A 27 -13.54 6.68 -8.92
N ASN A 28 -14.06 6.32 -7.75
CA ASN A 28 -13.86 5.00 -7.12
C ASN A 28 -12.37 4.62 -7.05
N LEU A 29 -11.53 5.50 -6.51
CA LEU A 29 -10.08 5.28 -6.39
C LEU A 29 -9.76 3.93 -5.72
N GLU A 30 -10.60 3.48 -4.77
CA GLU A 30 -10.53 2.19 -4.09
C GLU A 30 -10.61 0.97 -5.03
N LYS A 31 -11.20 1.13 -6.23
CA LYS A 31 -11.25 0.10 -7.27
C LYS A 31 -10.16 0.28 -8.34
N ALA A 32 -9.60 1.48 -8.44
CA ALA A 32 -8.62 1.84 -9.46
C ALA A 32 -7.16 1.67 -8.99
N CYS A 33 -6.92 1.72 -7.69
CA CYS A 33 -5.59 1.68 -7.09
C CYS A 33 -5.42 0.49 -6.14
N ALA A 34 -4.19 0.00 -6.07
CA ALA A 34 -3.76 -1.00 -5.10
C ALA A 34 -2.33 -0.70 -4.63
N VAL A 35 -2.02 -1.10 -3.41
CA VAL A 35 -0.69 -1.01 -2.82
C VAL A 35 0.01 -2.35 -2.98
N LYS A 36 1.29 -2.33 -3.34
CA LYS A 36 2.12 -3.53 -3.44
C LYS A 36 3.39 -3.32 -2.63
N VAL A 37 3.75 -4.33 -1.84
CA VAL A 37 5.08 -4.36 -1.20
C VAL A 37 6.10 -4.82 -2.25
N ILE A 38 7.06 -3.95 -2.56
CA ILE A 38 8.03 -4.17 -3.65
C ILE A 38 9.35 -4.70 -3.11
N GLN A 39 9.75 -4.24 -1.94
CA GLN A 39 11.02 -4.58 -1.33
C GLN A 39 10.84 -4.75 0.18
N LEU A 40 11.56 -5.72 0.73
CA LEU A 40 11.73 -5.91 2.17
C LEU A 40 13.17 -5.54 2.56
N PRO A 41 13.42 -5.21 3.84
CA PRO A 41 14.78 -5.15 4.37
C PRO A 41 15.55 -6.44 4.07
N LEU A 42 16.84 -6.33 3.80
CA LEU A 42 17.71 -7.45 3.41
C LEU A 42 17.75 -8.58 4.45
N ASP A 43 17.59 -8.22 5.71
CA ASP A 43 17.60 -9.06 6.91
C ASP A 43 16.20 -9.52 7.35
N SER A 44 15.16 -9.25 6.54
CA SER A 44 13.80 -9.66 6.84
C SER A 44 13.65 -11.19 6.83
N VAL A 45 13.12 -11.74 7.94
CA VAL A 45 12.68 -13.15 8.04
C VAL A 45 11.37 -13.43 7.29
N CYS A 46 10.67 -12.38 6.86
CA CYS A 46 9.44 -12.45 6.08
C CYS A 46 9.74 -12.53 4.57
N ARG A 47 8.86 -13.17 3.80
CA ARG A 47 8.94 -13.22 2.33
C ARG A 47 7.76 -12.51 1.68
N LEU A 48 8.02 -11.90 0.52
CA LEU A 48 6.97 -11.46 -0.38
C LEU A 48 6.32 -12.67 -1.04
N ARG A 49 4.99 -12.73 -1.00
CA ARG A 49 4.23 -13.72 -1.75
C ARG A 49 4.26 -13.32 -3.22
N HIS A 50 4.91 -14.11 -4.08
CA HIS A 50 4.86 -13.87 -5.53
C HIS A 50 3.51 -14.39 -6.06
N GLY A 51 2.61 -13.48 -6.46
CA GLY A 51 1.30 -13.83 -7.03
C GLY A 51 0.29 -12.68 -7.06
N PRO A 52 -0.91 -12.89 -7.64
CA PRO A 52 -1.98 -11.87 -7.72
C PRO A 52 -2.47 -11.40 -6.34
N SER A 53 -2.24 -12.19 -5.28
CA SER A 53 -2.52 -11.82 -3.88
C SER A 53 -1.49 -10.89 -3.24
N SER A 54 -0.52 -10.36 -4.01
CA SER A 54 0.50 -9.41 -3.51
C SER A 54 0.07 -7.94 -3.59
N SER A 55 -1.07 -7.68 -4.22
CA SER A 55 -1.69 -6.36 -4.30
C SER A 55 -2.75 -6.24 -3.21
N HIS A 56 -2.66 -5.18 -2.42
CA HIS A 56 -3.58 -4.84 -1.34
C HIS A 56 -4.50 -3.72 -1.82
N GLY A 57 -5.79 -3.98 -1.86
CA GLY A 57 -6.77 -2.94 -2.14
C GLY A 57 -6.72 -1.84 -1.09
N ILE A 58 -7.12 -0.64 -1.47
CA ILE A 58 -7.32 0.47 -0.52
C ILE A 58 -8.82 0.65 -0.29
N HIS A 59 -9.19 1.21 0.85
CA HIS A 59 -10.55 1.68 1.11
C HIS A 59 -10.52 3.07 1.72
N LEU A 60 -11.61 3.82 1.54
CA LEU A 60 -11.76 5.12 2.18
C LEU A 60 -11.81 4.93 3.70
N SER A 61 -10.98 5.66 4.43
CA SER A 61 -10.95 5.68 5.89
C SER A 61 -11.57 6.95 6.46
N SER A 62 -11.33 8.09 5.81
CA SER A 62 -11.90 9.38 6.18
C SER A 62 -12.07 10.27 4.95
N SER A 63 -13.08 11.13 5.01
CA SER A 63 -13.28 12.23 4.08
C SER A 63 -13.70 13.48 4.86
N GLU A 64 -12.76 14.39 5.09
CA GLU A 64 -12.97 15.61 5.86
C GLU A 64 -12.30 16.79 5.16
N ASP A 65 -12.97 17.94 5.11
CA ASP A 65 -12.43 19.20 4.56
C ASP A 65 -11.79 19.09 3.16
N GLY A 66 -12.31 18.20 2.32
CA GLY A 66 -11.79 17.98 0.96
C GLY A 66 -10.57 17.05 0.89
N PHE A 67 -10.06 16.59 2.03
CA PHE A 67 -9.05 15.54 2.11
C PHE A 67 -9.71 14.17 2.18
N ARG A 68 -9.19 13.23 1.39
CA ARG A 68 -9.60 11.82 1.44
C ARG A 68 -8.42 10.99 1.85
N THR A 69 -8.56 10.28 2.95
CA THR A 69 -7.54 9.36 3.44
C THR A 69 -7.96 7.95 3.11
N TYR A 70 -7.09 7.23 2.42
CA TYR A 70 -7.28 5.82 2.10
C TYR A 70 -6.33 4.97 2.91
N THR A 71 -6.76 3.77 3.28
CA THR A 71 -5.92 2.81 3.98
C THR A 71 -6.03 1.43 3.34
N THR A 72 -4.95 0.67 3.44
CA THR A 72 -4.92 -0.75 3.09
C THR A 72 -5.37 -1.64 4.25
N GLY A 73 -5.58 -1.05 5.44
CA GLY A 73 -5.59 -1.80 6.69
C GLY A 73 -4.22 -2.46 6.94
N TRP A 74 -4.23 -3.63 7.57
CA TRP A 74 -3.01 -4.36 7.91
C TRP A 74 -2.51 -5.20 6.73
N ILE A 75 -1.27 -4.93 6.31
CA ILE A 75 -0.54 -5.79 5.38
C ILE A 75 0.31 -6.75 6.21
N GLN A 76 -0.14 -8.00 6.34
CA GLN A 76 0.60 -9.02 7.08
C GLN A 76 1.49 -9.84 6.14
N LEU A 77 2.79 -9.82 6.41
CA LEU A 77 3.77 -10.66 5.72
C LEU A 77 3.94 -11.99 6.45
N GLN A 78 4.14 -13.06 5.69
CA GLN A 78 4.36 -14.39 6.26
C GLN A 78 5.85 -14.66 6.45
N GLN A 79 6.19 -15.26 7.58
CA GLN A 79 7.51 -15.79 7.87
C GLN A 79 7.76 -17.05 7.04
N HIS A 80 9.04 -17.38 6.83
CA HIS A 80 9.43 -18.69 6.33
C HIS A 80 9.08 -19.75 7.37
N ASP A 81 8.17 -20.68 7.07
CA ASP A 81 8.06 -21.93 7.84
C ASP A 81 9.35 -22.71 7.57
N THR A 82 10.29 -22.61 8.50
CA THR A 82 11.51 -23.41 8.46
C THR A 82 11.15 -24.76 9.06
N LYS A 83 10.73 -25.70 8.21
CA LYS A 83 10.74 -27.12 8.55
C LYS A 83 12.17 -27.67 8.40
#